data_AF-W6NNE2-F1
#
_entry.id   AF-W6NNE2-F1
#
_cell.length_a   1.000
_cell.length_b   1.000
_cell.length_c   1.000
_cell.angle_alpha   90.00
_cell.angle_beta   90.00
_cell.angle_gamma   90.00
#
_symmetry.space_group_name_H-M   'P 1'
#
loop_
_entity.id
_entity.type
_entity.pdbx_description
1 polymer ?
#
loop_
_entity_poly.entity_id
_entity_poly.type
_entity_poly.pdbx_seq_one_letter_code
_entity_poly.pdbx_strand_id
1 'polypeptide(L)'
;VVTGKYIIDGYSITDNSAVNLLQVHELRRLLVTLYVKCIVYYALASNKLQIWLANETVRSTLEPIVANPRYADVDHLFCSTNDEDFDMNEMGISRSSFSEWYSMWITHCLNKRSERNADEELNAEHVTCLCYVLSLLGRRALGAASYNRHSNAAESFLCGLHALFKGDFRITCQRDEWVFADMDLLRCVISPAVKMALKLHQ
;
A
#
# COMPACT_ATOMS: atom_id res chain seq x y z
N VAL A 1 27.67 -23.08 -11.46
CA VAL A 1 26.59 -22.28 -12.09
C VAL A 1 25.74 -23.25 -12.89
N VAL A 2 24.51 -23.52 -12.45
CA VAL A 2 23.55 -24.32 -13.22
C VAL A 2 22.32 -23.44 -13.39
N THR A 3 22.20 -22.86 -14.59
CA THR A 3 21.05 -22.10 -15.05
C THR A 3 19.96 -23.08 -15.48
N GLY A 4 18.91 -23.19 -14.68
CA GLY A 4 17.68 -23.88 -15.10
C GLY A 4 16.99 -23.07 -16.18
N LYS A 5 16.97 -23.58 -17.42
CA LYS A 5 16.09 -23.10 -18.49
C LYS A 5 14.67 -23.59 -18.21
N TYR A 6 13.77 -22.66 -17.89
CA TYR A 6 12.34 -22.93 -17.91
C TYR A 6 11.84 -22.59 -19.31
N ILE A 7 11.59 -23.61 -20.13
CA ILE A 7 10.89 -23.47 -21.41
C ILE A 7 9.41 -23.68 -21.08
N ILE A 8 8.57 -22.69 -21.38
CA ILE A 8 7.11 -22.80 -21.29
C ILE A 8 6.63 -23.23 -22.67
N ASP A 9 6.23 -24.49 -22.80
CA ASP A 9 5.61 -24.99 -24.02
C ASP A 9 4.18 -24.41 -24.16
N GLY A 10 3.96 -23.74 -25.30
CA GLY A 10 2.64 -23.54 -25.91
C GLY A 10 1.61 -22.72 -25.13
N TYR A 11 1.81 -21.40 -25.03
CA TYR A 11 0.69 -20.49 -24.73
C TYR A 11 -0.06 -20.15 -26.03
N SER A 12 -1.24 -20.75 -26.23
CA SER A 12 -2.14 -20.40 -27.34
C SER A 12 -2.94 -19.14 -26.97
N ILE A 13 -2.76 -18.07 -27.74
CA ILE A 13 -3.34 -16.74 -27.51
C ILE A 13 -4.84 -16.66 -27.90
N THR A 14 -5.50 -17.79 -28.20
CA THR A 14 -6.84 -17.78 -28.81
C THR A 14 -8.04 -17.94 -27.87
N ASP A 15 -7.86 -18.12 -26.55
CA ASP A 15 -8.98 -18.21 -25.59
C ASP A 15 -8.90 -17.13 -24.50
N ASN A 16 -8.92 -15.86 -24.90
CA ASN A 16 -8.99 -14.75 -23.95
C ASN A 16 -10.45 -14.49 -23.55
N SER A 17 -10.99 -15.34 -22.68
CA SER A 17 -12.34 -15.12 -22.14
C SER A 17 -12.36 -13.82 -21.33
N ALA A 18 -13.42 -13.01 -21.49
CA ALA A 18 -13.66 -11.82 -20.68
C ALA A 18 -13.70 -12.14 -19.16
N VAL A 19 -13.91 -13.41 -18.79
CA VAL A 19 -13.87 -13.93 -17.43
C VAL A 19 -12.46 -13.87 -16.83
N ASN A 20 -11.39 -14.14 -17.60
CA ASN A 20 -10.01 -13.96 -17.14
C ASN A 20 -9.70 -12.47 -16.90
N LEU A 21 -10.25 -11.57 -17.73
CA LEU A 21 -10.05 -10.12 -17.59
C LEU A 21 -10.79 -9.56 -16.36
N LEU A 22 -12.03 -10.01 -16.10
CA LEU A 22 -12.79 -9.68 -14.89
C LEU A 22 -12.09 -10.19 -13.62
N GLN A 23 -11.59 -11.43 -13.66
CA GLN A 23 -10.79 -12.00 -12.56
C GLN A 23 -9.51 -11.18 -12.29
N VAL A 24 -8.84 -10.65 -13.32
CA VAL A 24 -7.64 -9.83 -13.14
C VAL A 24 -7.94 -8.49 -12.45
N HIS A 25 -9.04 -7.82 -12.81
CA HIS A 25 -9.42 -6.56 -12.17
C HIS A 25 -9.85 -6.76 -10.72
N GLU A 26 -10.69 -7.76 -10.45
CA GLU A 26 -11.12 -8.08 -9.09
C GLU A 26 -9.95 -8.56 -8.23
N LEU A 27 -9.05 -9.36 -8.80
CA LEU A 27 -7.81 -9.79 -8.14
C LEU A 27 -6.91 -8.60 -7.81
N ARG A 28 -6.68 -7.69 -8.76
CA ARG A 28 -5.85 -6.51 -8.56
C ARG A 28 -6.41 -5.64 -7.45
N ARG A 29 -7.73 -5.38 -7.47
CA ARG A 29 -8.41 -4.60 -6.45
C ARG A 29 -8.29 -5.25 -5.07
N LEU A 30 -8.57 -6.56 -4.99
CA LEU A 30 -8.41 -7.34 -3.76
C LEU A 30 -6.97 -7.28 -3.22
N LEU A 31 -5.96 -7.44 -4.08
CA LEU A 31 -4.55 -7.41 -3.67
C LEU A 31 -4.12 -6.03 -3.17
N VAL A 32 -4.61 -4.94 -3.77
CA VAL A 32 -4.37 -3.59 -3.27
C VAL A 32 -5.04 -3.40 -1.90
N THR A 33 -6.30 -3.81 -1.73
CA THR A 33 -6.98 -3.76 -0.43
C THR A 33 -6.23 -4.56 0.64
N LEU A 34 -5.83 -5.80 0.34
CA LEU A 34 -5.04 -6.64 1.26
C LEU A 34 -3.70 -6.01 1.59
N TYR A 35 -3.04 -5.40 0.60
CA TYR A 35 -1.77 -4.71 0.78
C TYR A 35 -1.91 -3.53 1.75
N VAL A 36 -2.93 -2.70 1.57
CA VAL A 36 -3.21 -1.57 2.48
C VAL A 36 -3.50 -2.06 3.90
N LYS A 37 -4.32 -3.12 4.04
CA LYS A 37 -4.56 -3.74 5.36
C LYS A 37 -3.28 -4.27 6.00
N CYS A 38 -2.37 -4.84 5.22
CA CYS A 38 -1.07 -5.30 5.71
C CYS A 38 -0.15 -4.13 6.10
N ILE A 39 -0.14 -3.02 5.34
CA ILE A 39 0.60 -1.80 5.69
C ILE A 39 0.12 -1.30 7.06
N VAL A 40 -1.19 -1.16 7.24
CA VAL A 40 -1.80 -0.76 8.52
C VAL A 40 -1.33 -1.69 9.64
N TYR A 41 -1.46 -3.00 9.44
CA TYR A 41 -1.05 -3.99 10.43
C TYR A 41 0.42 -3.86 10.83
N TYR A 42 1.34 -3.83 9.87
CA TYR A 42 2.77 -3.76 10.18
C TYR A 42 3.19 -2.41 10.78
N ALA A 43 2.56 -1.31 10.38
CA ALA A 43 2.78 0.00 10.99
C ALA A 43 2.40 -0.02 12.48
N LEU A 44 1.19 -0.50 12.78
CA LEU A 44 0.64 -0.55 14.14
C LEU A 44 1.28 -1.62 15.02
N ALA A 45 1.77 -2.72 14.45
CA ALA A 45 2.47 -3.77 15.20
C ALA A 45 3.93 -3.42 15.55
N SER A 46 4.52 -2.43 14.86
CA SER A 46 5.92 -2.02 15.00
C SER A 46 6.21 -1.39 16.36
N ASN A 47 7.32 -1.79 17.00
CA ASN A 47 7.78 -1.15 18.24
C ASN A 47 8.35 0.26 17.99
N LYS A 48 8.58 0.66 16.73
CA LYS A 48 9.05 2.01 16.36
C LYS A 48 7.93 3.02 16.13
N LEU A 49 6.65 2.63 16.29
CA LEU A 49 5.52 3.50 15.96
C LEU A 49 5.59 4.88 16.66
N GLN A 50 5.81 4.92 17.98
CA GLN A 50 5.97 6.20 18.69
C GLN A 50 7.19 6.99 18.21
N ILE A 51 8.30 6.32 17.92
CA ILE A 51 9.51 6.97 17.39
C ILE A 51 9.20 7.63 16.05
N TRP A 52 8.45 6.96 15.17
CA TRP A 52 8.03 7.52 13.89
C TRP A 52 7.08 8.70 14.06
N LEU A 53 6.12 8.62 14.97
CA LEU A 53 5.18 9.72 15.23
C LEU A 53 5.85 10.93 15.89
N ALA A 54 6.91 10.72 16.67
CA ALA A 54 7.70 11.80 17.28
C ALA A 54 8.78 12.37 16.35
N ASN A 55 9.09 11.69 15.24
CA ASN A 55 10.08 12.17 14.28
C ASN A 55 9.61 13.47 13.61
N GLU A 56 10.47 14.49 13.60
CA GLU A 56 10.11 15.82 13.12
C GLU A 56 9.72 15.85 11.64
N THR A 57 10.43 15.11 10.78
CA THR A 57 10.15 15.02 9.34
C THR A 57 8.83 14.31 9.06
N VAL A 58 8.53 13.25 9.83
CA VAL A 58 7.23 12.57 9.74
C VAL A 58 6.13 13.52 10.20
N ARG A 59 6.27 14.14 11.38
CA ARG A 59 5.29 15.07 11.94
C ARG A 59 5.00 16.24 11.00
N SER A 60 6.02 16.86 10.41
CA SER A 60 5.85 17.96 9.45
C SER A 60 5.07 17.55 8.20
N THR A 61 5.11 16.27 7.85
CA THR A 61 4.33 15.71 6.74
C THR A 61 2.88 15.46 7.17
N LEU A 62 2.66 14.93 8.37
CA LEU A 62 1.32 14.58 8.86
C LEU A 62 0.48 15.81 9.24
N GLU A 63 1.07 16.82 9.88
CA GLU A 63 0.35 18.00 10.39
C GLU A 63 -0.56 18.71 9.37
N PRO A 64 -0.10 19.09 8.17
CA PRO A 64 -0.97 19.74 7.18
C PRO A 64 -2.10 18.83 6.69
N ILE A 65 -1.86 17.51 6.67
CA ILE A 65 -2.85 16.51 6.26
C ILE A 65 -3.90 16.32 7.38
N VAL A 66 -3.47 16.24 8.64
CA VAL A 66 -4.33 16.18 9.83
C VAL A 66 -5.22 17.44 9.91
N ALA A 67 -4.64 18.61 9.70
CA ALA A 67 -5.34 19.90 9.76
C ALA A 67 -6.39 20.09 8.65
N ASN A 68 -6.31 19.31 7.56
CA ASN A 68 -7.27 19.34 6.45
C ASN A 68 -8.07 18.03 6.35
N PRO A 69 -9.30 17.97 6.92
CA PRO A 69 -10.16 16.79 6.83
C PRO A 69 -10.53 16.39 5.40
N ARG A 70 -10.54 17.35 4.45
CA ARG A 70 -10.81 17.11 3.03
C ARG A 70 -9.54 16.91 2.21
N TYR A 71 -8.41 16.60 2.84
CA TYR A 71 -7.21 16.28 2.09
C TYR A 71 -7.46 15.04 1.23
N ALA A 72 -7.12 15.15 -0.05
CA ALA A 72 -7.14 14.06 -1.01
C ALA A 72 -5.88 14.10 -1.87
N ASP A 73 -5.37 12.91 -2.17
CA ASP A 73 -4.23 12.74 -3.05
C ASP A 73 -4.72 12.27 -4.42
N VAL A 74 -4.54 13.12 -5.43
CA VAL A 74 -5.02 12.94 -6.81
C VAL A 74 -3.94 12.41 -7.76
N ASP A 75 -3.04 11.56 -7.26
CA ASP A 75 -2.01 10.94 -8.09
C ASP A 75 -2.65 10.10 -9.21
N HIS A 76 -2.15 10.27 -10.44
CA HIS A 76 -2.60 9.54 -11.63
C HIS A 76 -2.49 8.01 -11.54
N LEU A 77 -1.72 7.47 -10.59
CA LEU A 77 -1.63 6.03 -10.34
C LEU A 77 -2.84 5.46 -9.60
N PHE A 78 -3.65 6.30 -8.95
CA PHE A 78 -4.86 5.88 -8.24
C PHE A 78 -6.05 5.79 -9.19
N CYS A 79 -6.88 4.76 -9.06
CA CYS A 79 -8.14 4.67 -9.80
C CYS A 79 -9.16 3.74 -9.14
N SER A 80 -10.44 4.01 -9.38
CA SER A 80 -11.57 3.23 -8.85
C SER A 80 -11.60 1.76 -9.30
N THR A 81 -10.84 1.40 -10.33
CA THR A 81 -10.69 0.01 -10.76
C THR A 81 -9.84 -0.80 -9.79
N ASN A 82 -8.81 -0.18 -9.20
CA ASN A 82 -7.83 -0.88 -8.36
C ASN A 82 -7.96 -0.55 -6.87
N ASP A 83 -8.52 0.61 -6.55
CA ASP A 83 -8.57 1.15 -5.20
C ASP A 83 -10.03 1.15 -4.72
N GLU A 84 -10.36 0.32 -3.72
CA GLU A 84 -11.73 0.26 -3.17
C GLU A 84 -12.15 1.56 -2.48
N ASP A 85 -11.19 2.26 -1.89
CA ASP A 85 -11.34 3.55 -1.23
C ASP A 85 -11.10 4.74 -2.18
N PHE A 86 -11.24 4.55 -3.49
CA PHE A 86 -11.17 5.68 -4.42
C PHE A 86 -12.37 6.61 -4.25
N ASP A 87 -12.10 7.87 -3.94
CA ASP A 87 -13.10 8.91 -3.80
C ASP A 87 -13.43 9.52 -5.17
N MET A 88 -14.63 9.22 -5.67
CA MET A 88 -15.11 9.72 -6.96
C MET A 88 -15.40 11.23 -6.96
N ASN A 89 -15.59 11.86 -5.80
CA ASN A 89 -15.83 13.30 -5.71
C ASN A 89 -14.51 14.08 -5.76
N GLU A 90 -13.50 13.58 -5.04
CA GLU A 90 -12.17 14.19 -4.99
C GLU A 90 -11.23 13.67 -6.08
N MET A 91 -11.65 12.67 -6.85
CA MET A 91 -10.90 12.02 -7.94
C MET A 91 -9.53 11.49 -7.51
N GLY A 92 -9.47 10.89 -6.31
CA GLY A 92 -8.23 10.41 -5.70
C GLY A 92 -8.49 9.60 -4.45
N ILE A 93 -7.47 9.38 -3.62
CA ILE A 93 -7.64 8.75 -2.31
C ILE A 93 -7.77 9.86 -1.26
N SER A 94 -8.98 10.07 -0.75
CA SER A 94 -9.27 11.06 0.28
C SER A 94 -9.08 10.51 1.69
N ARG A 95 -8.84 11.39 2.67
CA ARG A 95 -8.78 10.97 4.08
C ARG A 95 -10.11 10.38 4.56
N SER A 96 -11.23 10.94 4.10
CA SER A 96 -12.58 10.48 4.42
C SER A 96 -12.81 9.07 3.90
N SER A 97 -12.57 8.82 2.62
CA SER A 97 -12.73 7.49 2.02
C SER A 97 -11.82 6.45 2.67
N PHE A 98 -10.53 6.77 2.86
CA PHE A 98 -9.61 5.88 3.57
C PHE A 98 -10.12 5.54 4.98
N SER A 99 -10.61 6.53 5.73
CA SER A 99 -11.12 6.29 7.08
C SER A 99 -12.40 5.45 7.09
N GLU A 100 -13.30 5.67 6.13
CA GLU A 100 -14.52 4.87 5.97
C GLU A 100 -14.19 3.38 5.75
N TRP A 101 -13.20 3.09 4.91
CA TRP A 101 -12.81 1.72 4.57
C TRP A 101 -11.94 1.03 5.62
N TYR A 102 -11.04 1.76 6.29
CA TYR A 102 -10.00 1.14 7.13
C TYR A 102 -10.09 1.46 8.62
N SER A 103 -10.98 2.35 9.08
CA SER A 103 -11.09 2.73 10.51
C SER A 103 -11.34 1.52 11.43
N MET A 104 -12.22 0.60 11.04
CA MET A 104 -12.50 -0.61 11.81
C MET A 104 -11.25 -1.50 11.95
N TRP A 105 -10.45 -1.61 10.88
CA TRP A 105 -9.21 -2.38 10.91
C TRP A 105 -8.12 -1.68 11.74
N ILE A 106 -7.96 -0.36 11.58
CA ILE A 106 -7.05 0.46 12.39
C ILE A 106 -7.40 0.32 13.88
N THR A 107 -8.69 0.44 14.22
CA THR A 107 -9.18 0.29 15.60
C THR A 107 -8.88 -1.10 16.16
N HIS A 108 -9.11 -2.15 15.36
CA HIS A 108 -8.76 -3.52 15.75
C HIS A 108 -7.25 -3.66 16.05
N CYS A 109 -6.39 -3.15 15.17
CA CYS A 109 -4.94 -3.18 15.36
C CYS A 109 -4.48 -2.35 16.57
N LEU A 110 -5.09 -1.20 16.81
CA LEU A 110 -4.83 -0.36 18.00
C LEU A 110 -5.19 -1.09 19.29
N ASN A 111 -6.35 -1.74 19.35
CA ASN A 111 -6.75 -2.53 20.51
C ASN A 111 -5.76 -3.69 20.77
N LYS A 112 -5.35 -4.39 19.70
CA LYS A 112 -4.32 -5.43 19.79
C LYS A 112 -2.96 -4.92 20.26
N ARG A 113 -2.60 -3.69 19.90
CA ARG A 113 -1.37 -3.04 20.37
C ARG A 113 -1.47 -2.67 21.85
N SER A 114 -2.61 -2.15 22.29
CA SER A 114 -2.86 -1.74 23.67
C SER A 114 -2.74 -2.93 24.64
N GLU A 115 -3.18 -4.13 24.24
CA GLU A 115 -2.96 -5.38 24.99
C GLU A 115 -1.46 -5.64 25.29
N ARG A 116 -0.55 -5.18 24.41
CA ARG A 116 0.90 -5.43 24.49
C ARG A 116 1.70 -4.24 25.04
N ASN A 117 1.15 -3.03 24.95
CA ASN A 117 1.77 -1.77 25.37
C ASN A 117 0.72 -0.90 26.09
N ALA A 118 0.31 -1.32 27.30
CA ALA A 118 -0.82 -0.71 28.00
C ALA A 118 -0.60 0.77 28.37
N ASP A 119 0.65 1.18 28.63
CA ASP A 119 1.01 2.53 29.05
C ASP A 119 1.28 3.49 27.86
N GLU A 120 1.11 3.01 26.63
CA GLU A 120 1.43 3.78 25.43
C GLU A 120 0.27 4.67 24.98
N GLU A 121 0.41 5.98 25.19
CA GLU A 121 -0.54 6.96 24.66
C GLU A 121 -0.21 7.29 23.20
N LEU A 122 -1.18 7.05 22.31
CA LEU A 122 -1.07 7.34 20.89
C LEU A 122 -2.18 8.31 20.47
N ASN A 123 -1.81 9.35 19.71
CA ASN A 123 -2.78 10.21 19.08
C ASN A 123 -3.41 9.46 17.88
N ALA A 124 -4.66 9.00 18.03
CA ALA A 124 -5.36 8.20 17.04
C ALA A 124 -5.46 8.86 15.66
N GLU A 125 -5.58 10.20 15.62
CA GLU A 125 -5.64 10.98 14.39
C GLU A 125 -4.31 10.94 13.64
N HIS A 126 -3.19 11.10 14.35
CA HIS A 126 -1.85 11.02 13.75
C HIS A 126 -1.50 9.60 13.33
N VAL A 127 -1.93 8.58 14.08
CA VAL A 127 -1.76 7.17 13.70
C VAL A 127 -2.53 6.87 12.42
N THR A 128 -3.78 7.33 12.34
CA THR A 128 -4.64 7.15 11.15
C THR A 128 -4.04 7.89 9.96
N CYS A 129 -3.53 9.10 10.16
CA CYS A 129 -2.84 9.87 9.13
C CYS A 129 -1.54 9.20 8.66
N LEU A 130 -0.74 8.64 9.57
CA LEU A 130 0.46 7.88 9.22
C LEU A 130 0.11 6.65 8.37
N CYS A 131 -0.91 5.89 8.76
CA CYS A 131 -1.41 4.76 7.99
C CYS A 131 -1.89 5.19 6.59
N TYR A 132 -2.59 6.32 6.52
CA TYR A 132 -3.05 6.91 5.26
C TYR A 132 -1.88 7.24 4.34
N VAL A 133 -0.87 8.03 4.78
CA VAL A 133 0.27 8.39 3.93
C VAL A 133 1.14 7.19 3.56
N LEU A 134 1.29 6.20 4.45
CA LEU A 134 1.96 4.94 4.12
C LEU A 134 1.21 4.15 3.05
N SER A 135 -0.12 4.18 3.05
CA SER A 135 -0.93 3.53 2.03
C SER A 135 -0.75 4.20 0.65
N LEU A 136 -0.67 5.54 0.61
CA LEU A 136 -0.42 6.29 -0.62
C LEU A 136 0.96 5.96 -1.19
N LEU A 137 2.00 6.02 -0.35
CA LEU A 137 3.37 5.60 -0.67
C LEU A 137 3.39 4.18 -1.24
N GLY A 138 2.75 3.24 -0.54
CA GLY A 138 2.70 1.84 -0.94
C GLY A 138 2.07 1.64 -2.32
N ARG A 139 0.93 2.30 -2.58
CA ARG A 139 0.22 2.27 -3.88
C ARG A 139 1.06 2.89 -4.99
N ARG A 140 1.71 4.02 -4.75
CA ARG A 140 2.61 4.65 -5.73
C ARG A 140 3.82 3.78 -6.05
N ALA A 141 4.44 3.18 -5.03
CA ALA A 141 5.54 2.23 -5.24
C ALA A 141 5.10 1.04 -6.10
N LEU A 142 3.90 0.49 -5.84
CA LEU A 142 3.33 -0.59 -6.64
C LEU A 142 3.01 -0.15 -8.07
N GLY A 143 2.39 1.02 -8.25
CA GLY A 143 2.08 1.58 -9.56
C GLY A 143 3.33 1.84 -10.40
N ALA A 144 4.36 2.46 -9.81
CA ALA A 144 5.64 2.73 -10.46
C ALA A 144 6.37 1.45 -10.89
N ALA A 145 6.34 0.41 -10.04
CA ALA A 145 6.92 -0.89 -10.36
C ALA A 145 6.12 -1.66 -11.42
N SER A 146 4.81 -1.42 -11.50
CA SER A 146 3.91 -2.09 -12.44
C SER A 146 3.91 -1.48 -13.83
N TYR A 147 4.54 -0.32 -14.05
CA TYR A 147 4.51 0.34 -15.35
C TYR A 147 5.47 -0.34 -16.35
N ASN A 148 4.93 -1.22 -17.20
CA ASN A 148 5.64 -1.79 -18.34
C ASN A 148 4.84 -1.60 -19.64
N ARG A 149 5.40 -0.83 -20.58
CA ARG A 149 4.74 -0.47 -21.85
C ARG A 149 4.52 -1.63 -22.83
N HIS A 150 5.12 -2.79 -22.56
CA HIS A 150 5.11 -3.93 -23.49
C HIS A 150 4.35 -5.16 -22.95
N SER A 151 3.70 -5.04 -21.78
CA SER A 151 2.99 -6.14 -21.11
C SER A 151 1.50 -5.83 -20.95
N ASN A 152 0.66 -6.85 -20.95
CA ASN A 152 -0.76 -6.67 -20.62
C ASN A 152 -0.92 -6.19 -19.15
N ALA A 153 -2.08 -5.65 -18.78
CA ALA A 153 -2.28 -5.04 -17.46
C ALA A 153 -2.05 -6.01 -16.29
N ALA A 154 -2.35 -7.30 -16.48
CA ALA A 154 -2.14 -8.35 -15.48
C ALA A 154 -0.65 -8.65 -15.26
N GLU A 155 0.09 -8.89 -16.34
CA GLU A 155 1.53 -9.15 -16.31
C GLU A 155 2.30 -7.97 -15.73
N SER A 156 1.96 -6.75 -16.16
CA SER A 156 2.50 -5.51 -15.63
C SER A 156 2.33 -5.42 -14.11
N PHE A 157 1.14 -5.74 -13.59
CA PHE A 157 0.86 -5.75 -12.15
C PHE A 157 1.64 -6.83 -11.38
N LEU A 158 1.71 -8.05 -11.91
CA LEU A 158 2.49 -9.14 -11.31
C LEU A 158 3.99 -8.84 -11.32
N CYS A 159 4.51 -8.22 -12.38
CA CYS A 159 5.89 -7.74 -12.44
C CYS A 159 6.15 -6.68 -11.36
N GLY A 160 5.23 -5.74 -11.16
CA GLY A 160 5.34 -4.73 -10.10
C GLY A 160 5.38 -5.35 -8.71
N LEU A 161 4.49 -6.29 -8.42
CA LEU A 161 4.50 -7.07 -7.17
C LEU A 161 5.82 -7.81 -6.96
N HIS A 162 6.36 -8.44 -8.00
CA HIS A 162 7.65 -9.15 -7.94
C HIS A 162 8.83 -8.20 -7.69
N ALA A 163 8.82 -7.01 -8.29
CA ALA A 163 9.85 -6.00 -8.04
C ALA A 163 9.82 -5.52 -6.58
N LEU A 164 8.63 -5.23 -6.04
CA LEU A 164 8.49 -4.87 -4.62
C LEU A 164 8.89 -6.01 -3.69
N PHE A 165 8.61 -7.26 -4.05
CA PHE A 165 9.04 -8.43 -3.28
C PHE A 165 10.57 -8.50 -3.12
N LYS A 166 11.30 -8.15 -4.19
CA LYS A 166 12.77 -8.05 -4.19
C LYS A 166 13.30 -6.81 -3.46
N GLY A 167 12.41 -5.93 -3.00
CA GLY A 167 12.77 -4.69 -2.32
C GLY A 167 13.14 -3.53 -3.25
N ASP A 168 12.79 -3.61 -4.54
CA ASP A 168 12.99 -2.50 -5.50
C ASP A 168 11.88 -1.45 -5.30
N PHE A 169 11.98 -0.69 -4.20
CA PHE A 169 11.09 0.43 -3.90
C PHE A 169 11.61 1.69 -4.59
N ARG A 170 10.92 2.13 -5.64
CA ARG A 170 11.23 3.37 -6.35
C ARG A 170 10.34 4.50 -5.85
N ILE A 171 10.86 5.27 -4.90
CA ILE A 171 10.19 6.47 -4.40
C ILE A 171 10.40 7.59 -5.42
N THR A 172 9.36 7.88 -6.20
CA THR A 172 9.42 8.85 -7.31
C THR A 172 8.64 10.12 -7.04
N CYS A 173 7.71 10.09 -6.07
CA CYS A 173 6.93 11.25 -5.66
C CYS A 173 7.66 12.01 -4.55
N GLN A 174 7.88 13.31 -4.72
CA GLN A 174 8.54 14.15 -3.70
C GLN A 174 7.76 14.17 -2.37
N ARG A 175 6.43 14.02 -2.42
CA ARG A 175 5.57 13.94 -1.23
C ARG A 175 5.80 12.68 -0.39
N ASP A 176 6.58 11.73 -0.88
CA ASP A 176 6.91 10.49 -0.18
C ASP A 176 8.33 10.49 0.42
N GLU A 177 9.14 11.53 0.19
CA GLU A 177 10.54 11.58 0.65
C GLU A 177 10.68 11.55 2.17
N TRP A 178 9.63 11.90 2.91
CA TRP A 178 9.57 11.78 4.38
C TRP A 178 9.88 10.37 4.87
N VAL A 179 9.66 9.34 4.05
CA VAL A 179 9.98 7.95 4.40
C VAL A 179 11.49 7.74 4.60
N PHE A 180 12.34 8.58 4.02
CA PHE A 180 13.78 8.53 4.20
C PHE A 180 14.24 9.02 5.58
N ALA A 181 13.36 9.62 6.38
CA ALA A 181 13.63 9.94 7.78
C ALA A 181 13.89 8.66 8.60
N ASP A 182 13.29 7.53 8.22
CA ASP A 182 13.58 6.22 8.79
C ASP A 182 13.27 5.09 7.79
N MET A 183 14.31 4.50 7.22
CA MET A 183 14.19 3.41 6.24
C MET A 183 13.47 2.16 6.76
N ASP A 184 13.27 2.03 8.07
CA ASP A 184 12.49 0.92 8.63
C ASP A 184 11.00 1.05 8.29
N LEU A 185 10.50 2.23 7.92
CA LEU A 185 9.16 2.36 7.34
C LEU A 185 9.04 1.51 6.05
N LEU A 186 10.06 1.54 5.18
CA LEU A 186 10.08 0.69 3.99
C LEU A 186 10.36 -0.78 4.32
N ARG A 187 11.34 -1.05 5.19
CA ARG A 187 11.83 -2.41 5.44
C ARG A 187 10.92 -3.23 6.35
N CYS A 188 10.29 -2.59 7.33
CA CYS A 188 9.48 -3.25 8.36
C CYS A 188 7.98 -3.06 8.15
N VAL A 189 7.53 -2.14 7.29
CA VAL A 189 6.11 -1.97 6.95
C VAL A 189 5.82 -2.33 5.51
N ILE A 190 6.35 -1.55 4.56
CA ILE A 190 5.98 -1.68 3.14
C ILE A 190 6.40 -3.04 2.55
N SER A 191 7.66 -3.44 2.75
CA SER A 191 8.19 -4.72 2.24
C SER A 191 7.47 -5.97 2.76
N PRO A 192 7.29 -6.15 4.08
CA PRO A 192 6.55 -7.30 4.58
C PRO A 192 5.05 -7.23 4.24
N ALA A 193 4.47 -6.03 4.08
CA ALA A 193 3.07 -5.89 3.70
C ALA A 193 2.77 -6.45 2.30
N VAL A 194 3.62 -6.17 1.30
CA VAL A 194 3.45 -6.76 -0.05
C VAL A 194 3.53 -8.29 0.00
N LYS A 195 4.49 -8.82 0.78
CA LYS A 195 4.69 -10.27 0.94
C LYS A 195 3.49 -10.94 1.59
N MET A 196 2.90 -10.30 2.60
CA MET A 196 1.76 -10.83 3.31
C MET A 196 0.47 -10.76 2.48
N ALA A 197 0.26 -9.66 1.73
CA ALA A 197 -0.91 -9.51 0.87
C ALA A 197 -1.03 -10.65 -0.16
N LEU A 198 0.10 -11.05 -0.76
CA LEU A 198 0.14 -12.18 -1.69
C LEU A 198 -0.11 -13.52 -0.99
N LYS A 199 0.40 -13.71 0.23
CA LYS A 199 0.16 -14.93 1.01
C LYS A 199 -1.29 -15.08 1.45
N LEU A 200 -1.95 -13.98 1.82
CA LEU A 200 -3.37 -14.01 2.23
C LEU A 200 -4.33 -14.28 1.08
N HIS A 201 -3.89 -14.04 -0.15
CA HIS A 201 -4.64 -14.38 -1.35
C HIS A 201 -4.53 -15.87 -1.73
N GLN A 202 -3.39 -16.54 -1.42
CA GLN A 202 -3.12 -17.94 -1.75
C GLN A 202 -3.86 -18.91 -0.81
#